data_AF-A0A1J5VN40-F1
#
_entry.id   AF-A0A1J5VN40-F1
#
_cell.length_a   1.000
_cell.length_b   1.000
_cell.length_c   1.000
_cell.angle_alpha   90.00
_cell.angle_beta   90.00
_cell.angle_gamma   90.00
#
_symmetry.space_group_name_H-M   'P 1'
#
loop_
_entity.id
_entity.type
_entity.pdbx_description
1 polymer ?
#
loop_
_entity_poly.entity_id
_entity_poly.type
_entity_poly.pdbx_seq_one_letter_code
_entity_poly.pdbx_strand_id
1 'polypeptide(L)'
;MCNQSESVIQLAMGVQVLSRGPHALQFGLDATRSGIIEVSNARAVAAALDSLSTPQPLTKIVRRLGASMGTDAARSLIQDLIAYRILVEVSRPEVLLLGTSGLASTLAETLRTSGIHVCSPEPTQPLSRFLFDAPSPLPLIIVDQAHRARELAAYTRHRTGPVIPVLQIDARVLVGPYAAGVEGPCLICREHYLLERDPQWAAIASATPAGVRNPDPVVIQAGSVAAATMARRICQLPDPPGVSAPEPRTGDTLLVDPFNRIPLKTLRLQPHPDCPLCF
;
A
#
# COMPACT_ATOMS: atom_id res chain seq x y z
N MET A 1 19.09 -21.55 -22.74
CA MET A 1 19.06 -21.82 -21.28
C MET A 1 18.75 -20.50 -20.60
N CYS A 2 17.52 -20.32 -20.12
CA CYS A 2 17.07 -19.07 -19.53
C CYS A 2 17.62 -19.01 -18.09
N ASN A 3 18.30 -17.92 -17.74
CA ASN A 3 18.81 -17.66 -16.40
C ASN A 3 17.60 -17.53 -15.46
N GLN A 4 17.25 -18.57 -14.70
CA GLN A 4 16.24 -18.46 -13.66
C GLN A 4 16.84 -17.60 -12.55
N SER A 5 16.44 -16.34 -12.49
CA SER A 5 16.65 -15.50 -11.32
C SER A 5 16.16 -16.27 -10.11
N GLU A 6 17.06 -16.56 -9.17
CA GLU A 6 16.75 -17.38 -8.01
C GLU A 6 15.82 -16.58 -7.08
N SER A 7 14.52 -16.92 -7.07
CA SER A 7 13.52 -16.21 -6.25
C SER A 7 13.96 -16.15 -4.79
N VAL A 8 13.90 -14.94 -4.24
CA VAL A 8 14.23 -14.68 -2.83
C VAL A 8 12.93 -14.57 -2.06
N ILE A 9 12.82 -15.36 -1.00
CA ILE A 9 11.62 -15.41 -0.15
C ILE A 9 11.94 -15.03 1.29
N GLN A 10 10.91 -14.59 2.01
CA GLN A 10 10.95 -14.28 3.44
C GLN A 10 9.61 -14.59 4.09
N LEU A 11 9.58 -14.60 5.43
CA LEU A 11 8.33 -14.55 6.19
C LEU A 11 7.60 -13.23 5.91
N ALA A 12 6.29 -13.29 5.73
CA ALA A 12 5.48 -12.08 5.63
C ALA A 12 5.57 -11.25 6.93
N MET A 13 5.46 -9.93 6.79
CA MET A 13 5.43 -9.03 7.95
C MET A 13 4.31 -9.40 8.91
N GLY A 14 4.62 -9.48 10.21
CA GLY A 14 3.67 -9.82 11.27
C GLY A 14 3.41 -11.32 11.43
N VAL A 15 4.06 -12.18 10.63
CA VAL A 15 3.99 -13.63 10.80
C VAL A 15 5.09 -14.10 11.75
N GLN A 16 4.71 -14.99 12.67
CA GLN A 16 5.62 -15.66 13.59
C GLN A 16 5.44 -17.17 13.47
N VAL A 17 6.53 -17.94 13.44
CA VAL A 17 6.46 -19.41 13.46
C VAL A 17 6.49 -19.86 14.92
N LEU A 18 5.49 -20.65 15.33
CA LEU A 18 5.33 -21.14 16.68
C LEU A 18 5.26 -22.65 16.68
N SER A 19 6.07 -23.31 17.52
CA SER A 19 5.93 -24.75 17.73
C SER A 19 4.70 -25.03 18.60
N ARG A 20 3.78 -25.85 18.10
CA ARG A 20 2.59 -26.32 18.82
C ARG A 20 2.79 -27.79 19.19
N GLY A 21 3.63 -28.02 20.19
CA GLY A 21 4.09 -29.37 20.54
C GLY A 21 5.13 -29.92 19.55
N PRO A 22 5.42 -31.23 19.59
CA PRO A 22 6.53 -31.83 18.82
C PRO A 22 6.25 -31.98 17.32
N HIS A 23 4.98 -32.01 16.91
CA HIS A 23 4.57 -32.40 15.55
C HIS A 23 3.69 -31.39 14.82
N ALA A 24 3.58 -30.16 15.32
CA ALA A 24 2.79 -29.13 14.64
C ALA A 24 3.45 -27.75 14.74
N LEU A 25 3.24 -26.96 13.70
CA LEU A 25 3.58 -25.54 13.65
C LEU A 25 2.34 -24.71 13.47
N GLN A 26 2.34 -23.53 14.09
CA GLN A 26 1.32 -22.51 13.94
C GLN A 26 1.97 -21.21 13.46
N PHE A 27 1.28 -20.49 12.56
CA PHE A 27 1.80 -19.25 11.96
C PHE A 27 1.05 -18.02 12.45
N GLY A 28 1.51 -17.43 13.55
CA GLY A 28 0.84 -16.36 14.28
C GLY A 28 0.14 -16.84 15.55
N LEU A 29 -0.35 -15.90 16.36
CA LEU A 29 -0.91 -16.20 17.68
C LEU A 29 -2.37 -16.69 17.65
N ASP A 30 -3.19 -16.18 16.73
CA ASP A 30 -4.62 -16.49 16.65
C ASP A 30 -4.86 -17.77 15.84
N ALA A 31 -5.02 -18.91 16.53
CA ALA A 31 -5.27 -20.22 15.92
C ALA A 31 -6.54 -20.30 15.04
N THR A 32 -7.48 -19.34 15.14
CA THR A 32 -8.68 -19.30 14.29
C THR A 32 -8.43 -18.64 12.94
N ARG A 33 -7.30 -17.94 12.80
CA ARG A 33 -6.88 -17.20 11.59
C ARG A 33 -5.48 -17.57 11.10
N SER A 34 -4.75 -18.37 11.88
CA SER A 34 -3.41 -18.86 11.54
C SER A 34 -3.48 -20.29 11.02
N GLY A 35 -2.63 -20.57 10.02
CA GLY A 35 -2.46 -21.93 9.53
C GLY A 35 -1.78 -22.79 10.59
N ILE A 36 -2.28 -24.02 10.78
CA ILE A 36 -1.59 -25.06 11.53
C ILE A 36 -1.17 -26.13 10.54
N ILE A 37 0.09 -26.52 10.57
CA ILE A 37 0.63 -27.60 9.73
C ILE A 37 1.18 -28.70 10.63
N GLU A 38 0.94 -29.94 10.24
CA GLU A 38 1.56 -31.10 10.86
C GLU A 38 2.91 -31.38 10.21
N VAL A 39 3.91 -31.63 11.04
CA VAL A 39 5.28 -31.92 10.60
C VAL A 39 5.89 -32.98 11.51
N SER A 40 6.79 -33.79 10.98
CA SER A 40 7.45 -34.85 11.76
C SER A 40 8.32 -34.28 12.89
N ASN A 41 8.97 -33.13 12.67
CA ASN A 41 9.86 -32.48 13.64
C ASN A 41 9.63 -30.97 13.66
N ALA A 42 8.70 -30.51 14.50
CA ALA A 42 8.34 -29.09 14.59
C ALA A 42 9.53 -28.20 14.90
N ARG A 43 10.43 -28.61 15.81
CA ARG A 43 11.58 -27.80 16.21
C ARG A 43 12.55 -27.54 15.05
N ALA A 44 12.87 -28.58 14.27
CA ALA A 44 13.79 -28.44 13.15
C ALA A 44 13.20 -27.58 12.02
N VAL A 45 11.91 -27.78 11.71
CA VAL A 45 11.19 -27.03 10.68
C VAL A 45 10.99 -25.58 11.09
N ALA A 46 10.59 -25.31 12.34
CA ALA A 46 10.49 -23.96 12.88
C ALA A 46 11.82 -23.20 12.76
N ALA A 47 12.93 -23.80 13.19
CA ALA A 47 14.25 -23.16 13.09
C ALA A 47 14.70 -22.88 11.64
N ALA A 48 14.23 -23.67 10.68
CA ALA A 48 14.46 -23.40 9.27
C ALA A 48 13.61 -22.21 8.79
N LEU A 49 12.31 -22.21 9.08
CA LEU A 49 11.38 -21.16 8.67
C LEU A 49 11.63 -19.83 9.38
N ASP A 50 11.96 -19.82 10.69
CA ASP A 50 12.30 -18.61 11.44
C ASP A 50 13.51 -17.88 10.86
N SER A 51 14.44 -18.60 10.21
CA SER A 51 15.57 -17.95 9.53
C SER A 51 15.16 -17.09 8.33
N LEU A 52 13.94 -17.30 7.81
CA LEU A 52 13.33 -16.47 6.78
C LEU A 52 12.76 -15.15 7.34
N SER A 53 13.01 -14.82 8.62
CA SER A 53 12.90 -13.43 9.11
C SER A 53 13.80 -12.47 8.34
N THR A 54 14.80 -13.03 7.64
CA THR A 54 15.63 -12.35 6.65
C THR A 54 15.45 -12.98 5.27
N PRO A 55 15.47 -12.19 4.19
CA PRO A 55 15.42 -12.69 2.81
C PRO A 55 16.44 -13.80 2.52
N GLN A 56 15.99 -14.92 1.96
CA GLN A 56 16.88 -16.00 1.51
C GLN A 56 16.46 -16.59 0.16
N PRO A 57 17.42 -17.13 -0.63
CA PRO A 57 17.10 -17.84 -1.86
C PRO A 57 16.21 -19.06 -1.58
N LEU A 58 15.18 -19.25 -2.42
CA LEU A 58 14.22 -20.35 -2.32
C LEU A 58 14.92 -21.73 -2.31
N THR A 59 15.94 -21.91 -3.14
CA THR A 59 16.71 -23.16 -3.24
C THR A 59 17.40 -23.52 -1.93
N LYS A 60 17.95 -22.52 -1.23
CA LYS A 60 18.66 -22.68 0.04
C LYS A 60 17.72 -23.20 1.12
N ILE A 61 16.51 -22.64 1.21
CA ILE A 61 15.54 -23.10 2.22
C ILE A 61 14.95 -24.46 1.87
N VAL A 62 14.64 -24.73 0.59
CA VAL A 62 14.18 -26.06 0.14
C VAL A 62 15.21 -27.13 0.49
N ARG A 63 16.50 -26.88 0.26
CA ARG A 63 17.57 -27.81 0.65
C ARG A 63 17.63 -28.03 2.16
N ARG A 64 17.50 -26.96 2.95
CA ARG A 64 17.55 -27.03 4.42
C ARG A 64 16.38 -27.82 5.00
N LEU A 65 15.17 -27.56 4.52
CA LEU A 65 13.97 -28.32 4.90
C LEU A 65 14.05 -29.76 4.41
N GLY A 66 14.52 -29.97 3.18
CA GLY A 66 14.67 -31.29 2.56
C GLY A 66 15.53 -32.26 3.36
N ALA A 67 16.52 -31.77 4.11
CA ALA A 67 17.32 -32.60 5.02
C ALA A 67 16.49 -33.23 6.17
N SER A 68 15.31 -32.67 6.49
CA SER A 68 14.44 -33.14 7.57
C SER A 68 13.19 -33.90 7.08
N MET A 69 12.70 -33.61 5.88
CA MET A 69 11.41 -34.14 5.38
C MET A 69 11.45 -34.64 3.93
N GLY A 70 12.61 -34.60 3.27
CA GLY A 70 12.73 -34.85 1.83
C GLY A 70 12.43 -33.63 0.97
N THR A 71 13.06 -33.55 -0.20
CA THR A 71 13.02 -32.37 -1.08
C THR A 71 11.61 -32.08 -1.61
N ASP A 72 10.85 -33.09 -1.99
CA ASP A 72 9.51 -32.89 -2.58
C ASP A 72 8.51 -32.40 -1.53
N ALA A 73 8.53 -32.98 -0.32
CA ALA A 73 7.73 -32.49 0.79
C ALA A 73 8.11 -31.06 1.18
N ALA A 74 9.40 -30.71 1.16
CA ALA A 74 9.86 -29.34 1.40
C ALA A 74 9.34 -28.36 0.34
N ARG A 75 9.35 -28.73 -0.95
CA ARG A 75 8.79 -27.89 -2.02
C ARG A 75 7.28 -27.70 -1.86
N SER A 76 6.54 -28.79 -1.58
CA SER A 76 5.10 -28.74 -1.34
C SER A 76 4.78 -27.81 -0.17
N LEU A 77 5.48 -27.97 0.96
CA LEU A 77 5.31 -27.11 2.12
C LEU A 77 5.54 -25.64 1.77
N ILE A 78 6.63 -25.31 1.07
CA ILE A 78 6.90 -23.92 0.69
C ILE A 78 5.81 -23.36 -0.24
N GLN A 79 5.33 -24.15 -1.20
CA GLN A 79 4.23 -23.74 -2.08
C GLN A 79 2.95 -23.44 -1.28
N ASP A 80 2.60 -24.28 -0.33
CA ASP A 80 1.46 -24.05 0.55
C ASP A 80 1.64 -22.77 1.38
N LEU A 81 2.82 -22.59 1.99
CA LEU A 81 3.10 -21.39 2.79
C LEU A 81 3.07 -20.10 1.96
N ILE A 82 3.46 -20.16 0.67
CA ILE A 82 3.31 -19.03 -0.26
C ILE A 82 1.83 -18.80 -0.60
N ALA A 83 1.08 -19.85 -0.87
CA ALA A 83 -0.36 -19.75 -1.17
C ALA A 83 -1.15 -19.13 -0.01
N TYR A 84 -0.77 -19.44 1.23
CA TYR A 84 -1.35 -18.84 2.44
C TYR A 84 -0.72 -17.48 2.84
N ARG A 85 0.20 -16.94 2.03
CA ARG A 85 0.94 -15.68 2.27
C ARG A 85 1.74 -15.65 3.57
N ILE A 86 2.08 -16.81 4.10
CA ILE A 86 2.98 -16.97 5.25
C ILE A 86 4.42 -16.68 4.80
N LEU A 87 4.76 -17.18 3.60
CA LEU A 87 5.97 -16.82 2.89
C LEU A 87 5.63 -15.93 1.70
N VAL A 88 6.49 -14.97 1.44
CA VAL A 88 6.30 -13.99 0.35
C VAL A 88 7.59 -13.85 -0.43
N GLU A 89 7.46 -13.63 -1.73
CA GLU A 89 8.58 -13.22 -2.57
C GLU A 89 8.97 -11.78 -2.21
N VAL A 90 10.28 -11.53 -2.16
CA VAL A 90 10.80 -10.22 -1.80
C VAL A 90 10.67 -9.29 -3.01
N SER A 91 9.74 -8.36 -2.92
CA SER A 91 9.63 -7.23 -3.84
C SER A 91 9.99 -5.92 -3.13
N ARG A 92 10.50 -4.96 -3.89
CA ARG A 92 10.81 -3.60 -3.41
C ARG A 92 10.11 -2.60 -4.34
N PRO A 93 8.78 -2.53 -4.29
CA PRO A 93 8.03 -1.61 -5.13
C PRO A 93 8.41 -0.17 -4.79
N GLU A 94 8.22 0.71 -5.75
CA GLU A 94 8.49 2.13 -5.62
C GLU A 94 7.21 2.93 -5.86
N VAL A 95 7.10 4.08 -5.20
CA VAL A 95 6.02 5.06 -5.41
C VAL A 95 6.59 6.46 -5.47
N LEU A 96 5.93 7.31 -6.25
CA LEU A 96 6.16 8.75 -6.25
C LEU A 96 5.25 9.40 -5.20
N LEU A 97 5.78 10.30 -4.40
CA LEU A 97 5.02 11.03 -3.38
C LEU A 97 5.26 12.54 -3.52
N LEU A 98 4.17 13.28 -3.78
CA LEU A 98 4.11 14.72 -3.81
C LEU A 98 3.46 15.26 -2.54
N GLY A 99 4.14 16.18 -1.86
CA GLY A 99 3.63 16.85 -0.67
C GLY A 99 4.66 16.91 0.46
N THR A 100 4.52 17.91 1.32
CA THR A 100 5.47 18.20 2.41
C THR A 100 4.76 18.39 3.77
N SER A 101 3.46 18.11 3.85
CA SER A 101 2.69 18.22 5.09
C SER A 101 3.06 17.11 6.10
N GLY A 102 2.62 17.25 7.35
CA GLY A 102 2.79 16.21 8.38
C GLY A 102 2.17 14.86 7.97
N LEU A 103 1.05 14.89 7.24
CA LEU A 103 0.44 13.70 6.66
C LEU A 103 1.34 13.07 5.58
N ALA A 104 1.96 13.88 4.73
CA ALA A 104 2.88 13.43 3.68
C ALA A 104 4.12 12.75 4.29
N SER A 105 4.74 13.37 5.29
CA SER A 105 5.90 12.81 6.00
C SER A 105 5.56 11.50 6.71
N THR A 106 4.43 11.44 7.42
CA THR A 106 4.01 10.22 8.13
C THR A 106 3.66 9.09 7.17
N LEU A 107 3.00 9.42 6.05
CA LEU A 107 2.72 8.44 5.01
C LEU A 107 4.00 7.91 4.37
N ALA A 108 4.95 8.79 4.04
CA ALA A 108 6.24 8.39 3.47
C ALA A 108 6.99 7.42 4.40
N GLU A 109 7.03 7.71 5.70
CA GLU A 109 7.67 6.82 6.69
C GLU A 109 6.94 5.48 6.82
N THR A 110 5.61 5.50 6.84
CA THR A 110 4.78 4.29 6.90
C THR A 110 5.02 3.39 5.68
N LEU A 111 5.16 3.99 4.48
CA LEU A 111 5.45 3.26 3.25
C LEU A 111 6.87 2.65 3.27
N ARG A 112 7.89 3.43 3.69
CA ARG A 112 9.28 2.95 3.80
C ARG A 112 9.42 1.79 4.77
N THR A 113 8.83 1.92 5.95
CA THR A 113 8.81 0.85 6.97
C THR A 113 8.01 -0.38 6.52
N SER A 114 7.09 -0.21 5.56
CA SER A 114 6.37 -1.31 4.89
C SER A 114 7.11 -1.91 3.69
N GLY A 115 8.36 -1.51 3.44
CA GLY A 115 9.18 -2.03 2.34
C GLY A 115 8.94 -1.38 0.97
N ILE A 116 8.22 -0.26 0.91
CA ILE A 116 8.00 0.52 -0.32
C ILE A 116 9.05 1.64 -0.40
N HIS A 117 9.76 1.72 -1.51
CA HIS A 117 10.64 2.84 -1.80
C HIS A 117 9.81 4.09 -2.14
N VAL A 118 10.08 5.22 -1.47
CA VAL A 118 9.33 6.47 -1.67
C VAL A 118 10.24 7.51 -2.30
N CYS A 119 9.93 7.87 -3.54
CA CYS A 119 10.59 8.93 -4.28
C CYS A 119 9.79 10.23 -4.15
N SER A 120 10.45 11.29 -3.72
CA SER A 120 9.87 12.63 -3.61
C SER A 120 10.71 13.63 -4.41
N PRO A 121 10.10 14.69 -4.96
CA PRO A 121 10.83 15.67 -5.74
C PRO A 121 11.83 16.42 -4.88
N GLU A 122 12.99 16.75 -5.45
CA GLU A 122 13.91 17.68 -4.81
C GLU A 122 13.29 19.10 -4.77
N PRO A 123 13.62 19.95 -3.78
CA PRO A 123 12.98 21.26 -3.60
C PRO A 123 12.99 22.17 -4.84
N THR A 124 14.01 22.05 -5.69
CA THR A 124 14.18 22.85 -6.91
C THR A 124 13.85 22.09 -8.20
N GLN A 125 13.47 20.81 -8.11
CA GLN A 125 13.17 20.00 -9.28
C GLN A 125 11.83 20.42 -9.89
N PRO A 126 11.76 20.73 -11.19
CA PRO A 126 10.49 20.98 -11.85
C PRO A 126 9.57 19.76 -11.74
N LEU A 127 8.29 20.00 -11.43
CA LEU A 127 7.31 18.93 -11.24
C LEU A 127 7.19 18.03 -12.47
N SER A 128 7.18 18.63 -13.67
CA SER A 128 7.15 17.88 -14.93
C SER A 128 8.31 16.89 -15.02
N ARG A 129 9.53 17.33 -14.70
CA ARG A 129 10.72 16.50 -14.71
C ARG A 129 10.60 15.34 -13.72
N PHE A 130 10.18 15.61 -12.48
CA PHE A 130 9.98 14.55 -11.49
C PHE A 130 8.97 13.48 -11.96
N LEU A 131 7.87 13.91 -12.58
CA LEU A 131 6.81 12.99 -13.01
C LEU A 131 7.12 12.21 -14.29
N PHE A 132 7.92 12.77 -15.21
CA PHE A 132 8.28 12.16 -16.50
C PHE A 132 9.61 11.40 -16.49
N ASP A 133 10.56 11.75 -15.61
CA ASP A 133 11.83 11.01 -15.47
C ASP A 133 11.64 9.68 -14.74
N ALA A 134 10.54 9.51 -14.01
CA ALA A 134 10.22 8.30 -13.27
C ALA A 134 9.86 7.13 -14.20
N PRO A 135 10.35 5.90 -13.95
CA PRO A 135 9.92 4.71 -14.67
C PRO A 135 8.39 4.57 -14.67
N SER A 136 7.78 4.40 -15.83
CA SER A 136 6.36 4.06 -15.93
C SER A 136 6.18 2.55 -15.71
N PRO A 137 5.15 2.07 -14.98
CA PRO A 137 4.01 2.82 -14.44
C PRO A 137 4.03 2.94 -12.89
N LEU A 138 4.97 3.69 -12.31
CA LEU A 138 5.00 3.88 -10.85
C LEU A 138 3.75 4.61 -10.31
N PRO A 139 3.15 4.12 -9.20
CA PRO A 139 2.07 4.81 -8.50
C PRO A 139 2.48 6.21 -8.05
N LEU A 140 1.56 7.17 -8.18
CA LEU A 140 1.73 8.55 -7.73
C LEU A 140 0.75 8.85 -6.60
N ILE A 141 1.30 9.26 -5.46
CA ILE A 141 0.55 9.69 -4.27
C ILE A 141 0.66 11.20 -4.16
N ILE A 142 -0.47 11.90 -4.02
CA ILE A 142 -0.54 13.36 -3.98
C ILE A 142 -1.14 13.79 -2.66
N VAL A 143 -0.34 14.33 -1.74
CA VAL A 143 -0.75 14.62 -0.36
C VAL A 143 -0.88 16.13 -0.13
N ASP A 144 -2.06 16.56 0.32
CA ASP A 144 -2.39 17.93 0.72
C ASP A 144 -2.09 19.00 -0.34
N GLN A 145 -2.13 18.63 -1.62
CA GLN A 145 -1.92 19.55 -2.75
C GLN A 145 -3.24 20.14 -3.30
N ALA A 146 -4.24 20.41 -2.45
CA ALA A 146 -5.54 20.91 -2.92
C ALA A 146 -5.42 22.22 -3.72
N HIS A 147 -4.53 23.12 -3.28
CA HIS A 147 -4.24 24.39 -3.97
C HIS A 147 -3.68 24.23 -5.40
N ARG A 148 -3.19 23.04 -5.77
CA ARG A 148 -2.61 22.71 -7.09
C ARG A 148 -3.44 21.68 -7.85
N ALA A 149 -4.68 21.43 -7.44
CA ALA A 149 -5.51 20.37 -8.03
C ALA A 149 -5.58 20.46 -9.57
N ARG A 150 -5.77 21.66 -10.11
CA ARG A 150 -5.83 21.90 -11.57
C ARG A 150 -4.52 21.63 -12.30
N GLU A 151 -3.40 22.13 -11.77
CA GLU A 151 -2.06 21.90 -12.33
C GLU A 151 -1.75 20.39 -12.34
N LEU A 152 -1.98 19.72 -11.20
CA LEU A 152 -1.71 18.29 -11.05
C LEU A 152 -2.66 17.42 -11.89
N ALA A 153 -3.88 17.88 -12.14
CA ALA A 153 -4.82 17.15 -13.00
C ALA A 153 -4.31 17.06 -14.44
N ALA A 154 -3.68 18.11 -14.96
CA ALA A 154 -3.09 18.11 -16.30
C ALA A 154 -1.98 17.05 -16.44
N TYR A 155 -1.16 16.86 -15.39
CA TYR A 155 -0.11 15.84 -15.38
C TYR A 155 -0.64 14.43 -15.13
N THR A 156 -1.76 14.27 -14.43
CA THR A 156 -2.24 12.95 -13.98
C THR A 156 -3.26 12.32 -14.90
N ARG A 157 -4.02 13.11 -15.67
CA ARG A 157 -5.13 12.63 -16.51
C ARG A 157 -4.75 11.52 -17.48
N HIS A 158 -3.54 11.61 -18.05
CA HIS A 158 -3.05 10.67 -19.06
C HIS A 158 -1.97 9.73 -18.53
N ARG A 159 -1.72 9.71 -17.20
CA ARG A 159 -0.81 8.72 -16.62
C ARG A 159 -1.42 7.34 -16.76
N THR A 160 -0.58 6.40 -17.21
CA THR A 160 -0.88 4.97 -17.20
C THR A 160 -0.71 4.37 -15.79
N GLY A 161 0.18 4.96 -14.99
CA GLY A 161 0.40 4.58 -13.60
C GLY A 161 -0.73 5.00 -12.66
N PRO A 162 -0.98 4.23 -11.57
CA PRO A 162 -1.92 4.56 -10.51
C PRO A 162 -1.77 5.98 -9.96
N VAL A 163 -2.89 6.64 -9.62
CA VAL A 163 -2.90 7.93 -8.90
C VAL A 163 -3.76 7.82 -7.66
N ILE A 164 -3.22 8.21 -6.51
CA ILE A 164 -3.87 8.18 -5.19
C ILE A 164 -3.74 9.57 -4.56
N PRO A 165 -4.74 10.44 -4.71
CA PRO A 165 -4.71 11.72 -4.05
C PRO A 165 -5.19 11.56 -2.60
N VAL A 166 -4.47 12.18 -1.67
CA VAL A 166 -4.71 12.14 -0.24
C VAL A 166 -4.86 13.58 0.23
N LEU A 167 -5.93 13.88 0.96
CA LEU A 167 -6.22 15.23 1.40
C LEU A 167 -6.76 15.21 2.83
N GLN A 168 -6.07 15.90 3.73
CA GLN A 168 -6.60 16.23 5.03
C GLN A 168 -7.57 17.41 4.93
N ILE A 169 -8.76 17.24 5.51
CA ILE A 169 -9.78 18.29 5.68
C ILE A 169 -10.15 18.26 7.16
N ASP A 170 -9.67 19.27 7.90
CA ASP A 170 -9.83 19.38 9.35
C ASP A 170 -9.38 18.10 10.09
N ALA A 171 -10.32 17.45 10.79
CA ALA A 171 -10.11 16.21 11.56
C ALA A 171 -10.35 14.93 10.73
N ARG A 172 -10.33 15.02 9.40
CA ARG A 172 -10.60 13.90 8.49
C ARG A 172 -9.58 13.83 7.37
N VAL A 173 -9.40 12.63 6.81
CA VAL A 173 -8.56 12.42 5.63
C VAL A 173 -9.36 11.72 4.55
N LEU A 174 -9.31 12.26 3.34
CA LEU A 174 -9.86 11.67 2.14
C LEU A 174 -8.73 11.02 1.33
N VAL A 175 -8.76 9.70 1.18
CA VAL A 175 -7.82 8.93 0.37
C VAL A 175 -8.54 8.50 -0.90
N GLY A 176 -8.20 9.09 -2.03
CA GLY A 176 -8.86 8.89 -3.31
C GLY A 176 -9.49 10.16 -3.88
N PRO A 177 -10.10 10.07 -5.07
CA PRO A 177 -10.41 8.82 -5.77
C PRO A 177 -9.16 8.14 -6.33
N TYR A 178 -9.04 6.85 -6.08
CA TYR A 178 -8.04 6.01 -6.75
C TYR A 178 -8.33 5.99 -8.26
N ALA A 179 -7.33 6.29 -9.08
CA ALA A 179 -7.43 6.18 -10.53
C ALA A 179 -6.39 5.16 -11.04
N ALA A 180 -6.87 4.15 -11.77
CA ALA A 180 -6.05 3.21 -12.52
C ALA A 180 -6.15 3.55 -14.01
N GLY A 181 -5.09 4.14 -14.57
CA GLY A 181 -5.06 4.56 -15.97
C GLY A 181 -5.93 5.79 -16.26
N VAL A 182 -6.50 5.83 -17.47
CA VAL A 182 -7.14 7.03 -18.05
C VAL A 182 -8.67 7.04 -17.92
N GLU A 183 -9.26 6.13 -17.15
CA GLU A 183 -10.71 6.08 -16.96
C GLU A 183 -11.09 6.41 -15.52
N GLY A 184 -12.32 6.89 -15.32
CA GLY A 184 -12.88 7.20 -14.00
C GLY A 184 -12.64 8.63 -13.50
N PRO A 185 -13.00 8.90 -12.23
CA PRO A 185 -12.91 10.24 -11.67
C PRO A 185 -11.45 10.69 -11.53
N CYS A 186 -11.17 11.89 -12.02
CA CYS A 186 -9.86 12.51 -11.88
C CYS A 186 -9.78 13.47 -10.68
N LEU A 187 -8.64 14.13 -10.50
CA LEU A 187 -8.45 15.15 -9.47
C LEU A 187 -9.47 16.30 -9.56
N ILE A 188 -9.88 16.69 -10.77
CA ILE A 188 -10.89 17.73 -10.97
C ILE A 188 -12.28 17.24 -10.56
N CYS A 189 -12.63 15.98 -10.83
CA CYS A 189 -13.89 15.42 -10.33
C CYS A 189 -13.99 15.54 -8.81
N ARG A 190 -12.91 15.23 -8.09
CA ARG A 190 -12.84 15.42 -6.63
C ARG A 190 -13.05 16.88 -6.23
N GLU A 191 -12.41 17.81 -6.94
CA GLU A 191 -12.56 19.25 -6.69
C GLU A 191 -14.00 19.72 -6.88
N HIS A 192 -14.71 19.24 -7.93
CA HIS A 192 -16.12 19.54 -8.13
C HIS A 192 -17.01 19.01 -7.00
N TYR A 193 -16.84 17.76 -6.56
CA TYR A 193 -17.60 17.24 -5.42
C TYR A 193 -17.34 18.01 -4.11
N LEU A 194 -16.17 18.63 -3.97
CA LEU A 194 -15.88 19.51 -2.83
C LEU A 194 -16.55 20.88 -3.01
N LEU A 195 -16.55 21.44 -4.22
CA LEU A 195 -17.23 22.69 -4.56
C LEU A 195 -18.75 22.61 -4.39
N GLU A 196 -19.37 21.47 -4.69
CA GLU A 196 -20.81 21.24 -4.45
C GLU A 196 -21.17 21.37 -2.97
N ARG A 197 -20.24 21.01 -2.08
CA ARG A 197 -20.43 21.08 -0.62
C ARG A 197 -20.05 22.44 -0.06
N ASP A 198 -19.03 23.07 -0.63
CA ASP A 198 -18.53 24.38 -0.26
C ASP A 198 -18.15 25.18 -1.52
N PRO A 199 -19.00 26.12 -1.97
CA PRO A 199 -18.69 26.98 -3.11
C PRO A 199 -17.41 27.81 -2.95
N GLN A 200 -16.91 28.00 -1.72
CA GLN A 200 -15.67 28.73 -1.43
C GLN A 200 -14.43 27.81 -1.39
N TRP A 201 -14.59 26.51 -1.65
CA TRP A 201 -13.53 25.51 -1.51
C TRP A 201 -12.21 25.92 -2.18
N ALA A 202 -12.26 26.42 -3.42
CA ALA A 202 -11.06 26.81 -4.16
C ALA A 202 -10.28 27.93 -3.44
N ALA A 203 -10.96 28.94 -2.89
CA ALA A 203 -10.33 30.03 -2.16
C ALA A 203 -9.70 29.53 -0.85
N ILE A 204 -10.39 28.65 -0.12
CA ILE A 204 -9.91 28.05 1.12
C ILE A 204 -8.69 27.15 0.88
N ALA A 205 -8.73 26.33 -0.16
CA ALA A 205 -7.62 25.47 -0.57
C ALA A 205 -6.37 26.32 -0.89
N SER A 206 -6.53 27.40 -1.67
CA SER A 206 -5.43 28.32 -2.00
C SER A 206 -4.85 29.04 -0.78
N ALA A 207 -5.65 29.33 0.24
CA ALA A 207 -5.17 29.95 1.49
C ALA A 207 -4.34 28.98 2.36
N THR A 208 -4.35 27.69 2.05
CA THR A 208 -3.79 26.62 2.89
C THR A 208 -2.82 25.71 2.11
N PRO A 209 -1.78 26.25 1.44
CA PRO A 209 -0.94 25.48 0.52
C PRO A 209 -0.08 24.39 1.21
N ALA A 210 0.23 24.56 2.50
CA ALA A 210 0.98 23.59 3.30
C ALA A 210 0.09 22.54 4.00
N GLY A 211 -1.22 22.56 3.75
CA GLY A 211 -2.19 21.76 4.50
C GLY A 211 -2.46 22.31 5.90
N VAL A 212 -3.08 21.49 6.76
CA VAL A 212 -3.45 21.88 8.12
C VAL A 212 -2.18 22.23 8.93
N ARG A 213 -2.15 23.41 9.56
CA ARG A 213 -0.96 23.93 10.26
C ARG A 213 -0.60 23.16 11.53
N ASN A 214 -1.61 22.76 12.30
CA ASN A 214 -1.47 21.98 13.54
C ASN A 214 -2.42 20.77 13.48
N PRO A 215 -2.11 19.77 12.65
CA PRO A 215 -2.96 18.61 12.46
C PRO A 215 -2.94 17.72 13.71
N ASP A 216 -4.12 17.18 14.05
CA ASP A 216 -4.21 16.19 15.14
C ASP A 216 -3.40 14.92 14.78
N PRO A 217 -2.50 14.43 15.65
CA PRO A 217 -1.68 13.26 15.36
C PRO A 217 -2.50 11.99 15.09
N VAL A 218 -3.65 11.81 15.72
CA VAL A 218 -4.52 10.64 15.52
C VAL A 218 -5.12 10.67 14.11
N VAL A 219 -5.50 11.85 13.63
CA VAL A 219 -6.02 12.05 12.26
C VAL A 219 -4.95 11.76 11.22
N ILE A 220 -3.73 12.27 11.43
CA ILE A 220 -2.59 11.97 10.55
C ILE A 220 -2.35 10.47 10.49
N GLN A 221 -2.20 9.81 11.65
CA GLN A 221 -1.88 8.38 11.70
C GLN A 221 -2.97 7.54 11.05
N ALA A 222 -4.24 7.82 11.34
CA ALA A 222 -5.36 7.12 10.72
C ALA A 222 -5.37 7.30 9.19
N GLY A 223 -5.16 8.53 8.71
CA GLY A 223 -5.07 8.84 7.29
C GLY A 223 -3.88 8.16 6.60
N SER A 224 -2.70 8.21 7.21
CA SER A 224 -1.48 7.57 6.71
C SER A 224 -1.64 6.05 6.63
N VAL A 225 -2.24 5.40 7.64
CA VAL A 225 -2.50 3.95 7.62
C VAL A 225 -3.46 3.57 6.49
N ALA A 226 -4.55 4.31 6.32
CA ALA A 226 -5.51 4.06 5.24
C ALA A 226 -4.88 4.23 3.85
N ALA A 227 -4.13 5.32 3.65
CA ALA A 227 -3.43 5.59 2.40
C ALA A 227 -2.33 4.55 2.11
N ALA A 228 -1.53 4.19 3.11
CA ALA A 228 -0.49 3.18 2.98
C ALA A 228 -1.08 1.79 2.67
N THR A 229 -2.21 1.43 3.28
CA THR A 229 -2.90 0.17 2.98
C THR A 229 -3.38 0.12 1.53
N MET A 230 -3.97 1.21 1.02
CA MET A 230 -4.35 1.30 -0.39
C MET A 230 -3.13 1.23 -1.32
N ALA A 231 -2.06 1.96 -1.01
CA ALA A 231 -0.82 1.96 -1.80
C ALA A 231 -0.16 0.58 -1.83
N ARG A 232 -0.10 -0.13 -0.70
CA ARG A 232 0.44 -1.50 -0.62
C ARG A 232 -0.27 -2.45 -1.58
N ARG A 233 -1.61 -2.42 -1.62
CA ARG A 233 -2.40 -3.25 -2.55
C ARG A 233 -2.15 -2.88 -4.00
N ILE A 234 -2.11 -1.59 -4.31
CA ILE A 234 -1.77 -1.09 -5.65
C ILE A 234 -0.37 -1.55 -6.09
N CYS A 235 0.59 -1.57 -5.16
CA CYS A 235 1.94 -2.09 -5.37
C CYS A 235 2.02 -3.63 -5.37
N GLN A 236 0.88 -4.34 -5.27
CA GLN A 236 0.80 -5.80 -5.21
C GLN A 236 1.61 -6.41 -4.05
N LEU A 237 1.80 -5.65 -2.97
CA LEU A 237 2.34 -6.21 -1.74
C LEU A 237 1.26 -7.09 -1.10
N PRO A 238 1.60 -8.33 -0.69
CA PRO A 238 0.64 -9.23 -0.10
C PRO A 238 0.05 -8.65 1.17
N ASP A 239 -1.27 -8.74 1.28
CA ASP A 239 -1.97 -8.56 2.55
C ASP A 239 -1.56 -9.66 3.54
N PRO A 240 -1.67 -9.43 4.87
CA PRO A 240 -1.37 -10.45 5.87
C PRO A 240 -2.14 -11.77 5.65
N PRO A 241 -1.64 -12.91 6.13
CA PRO A 241 -2.37 -14.18 6.09
C PRO A 241 -3.78 -14.04 6.66
N GLY A 242 -4.73 -14.74 6.04
CA GLY A 242 -6.14 -14.73 6.45
C GLY A 242 -6.93 -13.50 6.03
N VAL A 243 -6.33 -12.53 5.33
CA VAL A 243 -7.02 -11.36 4.78
C VAL A 243 -7.43 -11.59 3.32
N SER A 244 -8.73 -11.46 3.05
CA SER A 244 -9.31 -11.54 1.70
C SER A 244 -10.04 -10.23 1.35
N ALA A 245 -9.30 -9.13 1.35
CA ALA A 245 -9.84 -7.86 0.89
C ALA A 245 -9.80 -7.78 -0.65
N PRO A 246 -10.81 -7.18 -1.29
CA PRO A 246 -10.76 -6.94 -2.73
C PRO A 246 -9.69 -5.91 -3.08
N GLU A 247 -9.16 -6.04 -4.29
CA GLU A 247 -8.27 -5.03 -4.88
C GLU A 247 -8.99 -3.66 -4.97
N PRO A 248 -8.26 -2.55 -4.79
CA PRO A 248 -8.79 -1.22 -5.05
C PRO A 248 -9.33 -1.11 -6.47
N ARG A 249 -10.48 -0.45 -6.63
CA ARG A 249 -11.11 -0.17 -7.92
C ARG A 249 -11.08 1.31 -8.22
N THR A 250 -10.96 1.66 -9.50
CA THR A 250 -11.08 3.05 -9.95
C THR A 250 -12.31 3.73 -9.34
N GLY A 251 -12.11 4.92 -8.79
CA GLY A 251 -13.09 5.71 -8.04
C GLY A 251 -13.17 5.42 -6.55
N ASP A 252 -12.55 4.34 -6.05
CA ASP A 252 -12.53 4.03 -4.62
C ASP A 252 -11.94 5.20 -3.83
N THR A 253 -12.66 5.61 -2.80
CA THR A 253 -12.31 6.74 -1.95
C THR A 253 -12.59 6.37 -0.50
N LEU A 254 -11.59 6.45 0.36
CA LEU A 254 -11.73 6.24 1.78
C LEU A 254 -11.90 7.58 2.48
N LEU A 255 -12.98 7.73 3.23
CA LEU A 255 -13.14 8.80 4.20
C LEU A 255 -12.73 8.27 5.58
N VAL A 256 -11.63 8.80 6.10
CA VAL A 256 -11.06 8.47 7.39
C VAL A 256 -11.38 9.58 8.37
N ASP A 257 -12.06 9.25 9.45
CA ASP A 257 -12.48 10.18 10.50
C ASP A 257 -12.40 9.43 11.84
N PRO A 258 -11.24 9.38 12.51
CA PRO A 258 -11.04 8.55 13.70
C PRO A 258 -11.96 8.92 14.87
N PHE A 259 -12.57 10.11 14.84
CA PHE A 259 -13.48 10.60 15.87
C PHE A 259 -14.96 10.34 15.54
N ASN A 260 -15.26 9.80 14.35
CA ASN A 260 -16.62 9.41 13.99
C ASN A 260 -17.01 8.06 14.58
N ARG A 261 -18.33 7.80 14.69
CA ARG A 261 -18.86 6.47 15.08
C ARG A 261 -18.42 5.36 14.12
N ILE A 262 -18.26 5.69 12.84
CA ILE A 262 -17.74 4.81 11.80
C ILE A 262 -16.44 5.44 11.30
N PRO A 263 -15.27 5.05 11.85
CA PRO A 263 -14.01 5.73 11.60
C PRO A 263 -13.50 5.68 10.16
N LEU A 264 -13.93 4.68 9.40
CA LEU A 264 -13.53 4.46 8.03
C LEU A 264 -14.77 4.16 7.18
N LYS A 265 -15.01 4.98 6.16
CA LYS A 265 -16.06 4.76 5.18
C LYS A 265 -15.45 4.61 3.79
N THR A 266 -15.84 3.56 3.09
CA THR A 266 -15.49 3.38 1.67
C THR A 266 -16.61 3.96 0.81
N LEU A 267 -16.23 4.86 -0.08
CA LEU A 267 -17.06 5.49 -1.09
C LEU A 267 -16.54 5.11 -2.47
N ARG A 268 -17.37 5.27 -3.50
CA ARG A 268 -16.91 5.24 -4.89
C ARG A 268 -17.39 6.48 -5.62
N LEU A 269 -16.45 7.32 -6.00
CA LEU A 269 -16.73 8.49 -6.82
C LEU A 269 -16.87 8.04 -8.29
N GLN A 270 -17.79 8.68 -8.99
CA GLN A 270 -17.90 8.60 -10.45
C GLN A 270 -17.31 9.87 -11.06
N PRO A 271 -16.93 9.86 -12.36
CA PRO A 271 -16.64 11.09 -13.08
C PRO A 271 -17.75 12.12 -12.82
N HIS A 272 -17.37 13.31 -12.38
CA HIS A 272 -18.32 14.36 -12.08
C HIS A 272 -18.90 14.91 -13.40
N PRO A 273 -20.22 15.12 -13.54
CA PRO A 273 -20.86 15.53 -14.79
C PRO A 273 -20.27 16.83 -15.38
N ASP A 274 -19.92 17.79 -14.52
CA ASP A 274 -19.34 19.07 -14.95
C ASP A 274 -17.81 19.07 -15.10
N CYS A 275 -17.16 17.90 -15.05
CA CYS A 275 -15.69 17.83 -15.09
C CYS A 275 -15.17 18.03 -16.53
N PRO A 276 -14.41 19.11 -16.82
CA PRO A 276 -13.92 19.40 -18.15
C PRO A 276 -12.76 18.50 -18.62
N LEU A 277 -12.26 17.60 -17.77
CA LEU A 277 -11.17 16.68 -18.11
C LEU A 277 -11.62 15.25 -18.40
N CYS A 278 -12.82 14.88 -17.97
CA CYS A 278 -13.32 13.51 -18.12
C CYS A 278 -14.25 13.34 -19.33
N PHE A 279 -14.67 14.45 -19.95
CA PHE A 279 -15.52 14.52 -21.13
C PHE A 279 -14.82 15.30 -22.25
#